data_AF-A0A920HIU4-F1
#
_entry.id   AF-A0A920HIU4-F1
#
_cell.length_a   1.000
_cell.length_b   1.000
_cell.length_c   1.000
_cell.angle_alpha   90.00
_cell.angle_beta   90.00
_cell.angle_gamma   90.00
#
_symmetry.space_group_name_H-M   'P 1'
#
loop_
_entity.id
_entity.type
_entity.pdbx_description
1 polymer ?
#
loop_
_entity_poly.entity_id
_entity_poly.type
_entity_poly.pdbx_seq_one_letter_code
_entity_poly.pdbx_strand_id
1 'polypeptide(L)' 'MAIYLDRINDKYLFELSNENGHKVLLDRKYSPDYNVQGASPMELLLMGVLVVVVLMLYQY' A
#
# COMPACT_ATOMS: atom_id res chain seq x y z
N MET A 1 -7.39 -8.88 -13.79
CA MET A 1 -6.60 -8.46 -12.62
C MET A 1 -5.45 -7.57 -13.05
N ALA A 2 -5.80 -6.38 -13.55
CA ALA A 2 -4.85 -5.32 -13.79
C ALA A 2 -4.70 -4.48 -12.51
N ILE A 3 -3.46 -4.23 -12.12
CA ILE A 3 -3.10 -3.28 -11.07
C ILE A 3 -2.30 -2.18 -11.76
N TYR A 4 -2.69 -0.94 -11.50
CA TYR A 4 -2.00 0.24 -12.01
C TYR A 4 -1.23 0.87 -10.86
N LEU A 5 0.01 1.28 -11.14
CA LEU A 5 0.88 1.94 -10.18
C LEU A 5 1.34 3.26 -10.79
N ASP A 6 0.73 4.35 -10.34
CA ASP A 6 0.98 5.69 -10.84
C ASP A 6 1.92 6.44 -9.89
N ARG A 7 3.03 6.94 -10.42
CA ARG A 7 3.96 7.76 -9.64
C ARG A 7 3.40 9.18 -9.52
N ILE A 8 3.13 9.62 -8.29
CA ILE A 8 2.59 10.96 -8.02
C ILE A 8 3.71 12.01 -8.02
N ASN A 9 4.89 11.66 -7.51
CA ASN A 9 6.01 12.59 -7.40
C ASN A 9 7.39 11.92 -7.44
N ASP A 10 8.45 12.74 -7.43
CA ASP A 10 9.82 12.25 -7.43
C ASP A 10 10.31 11.68 -6.09
N LYS A 11 9.52 11.82 -5.03
CA LYS A 11 9.85 11.38 -3.66
C LYS A 11 9.31 10.00 -3.32
N TYR A 12 9.01 9.19 -4.34
CA TYR A 12 8.50 7.82 -4.21
C TYR A 12 7.12 7.72 -3.58
N LEU A 13 6.26 8.72 -3.80
CA LEU A 13 4.82 8.61 -3.57
C LEU A 13 4.15 8.01 -4.81
N PHE A 14 3.39 6.95 -4.60
CA PHE A 14 2.66 6.22 -5.64
C PHE A 14 1.20 6.03 -5.27
N GLU A 15 0.32 6.08 -6.26
CA GLU A 15 -1.06 5.60 -6.15
C GLU A 15 -1.15 4.22 -6.80
N LEU A 16 -1.59 3.24 -6.02
CA LEU A 16 -1.95 1.92 -6.51
C LEU A 16 -3.45 1.88 -6.70
N SER A 17 -3.90 1.54 -7.91
CA SER A 17 -5.32 1.38 -8.24
C SER A 17 -5.62 0.04 -8.90
N ASN A 18 -6.83 -0.47 -8.69
CA ASN A 18 -7.30 -1.70 -9.33
C ASN A 18 -8.55 -1.45 -10.21
N GLU A 19 -8.92 -2.44 -11.00
CA GLU A 19 -10.12 -2.41 -11.86
C GLU A 19 -11.44 -2.24 -11.10
N ASN A 20 -11.45 -2.49 -9.78
CA ASN A 20 -12.61 -2.32 -8.90
C ASN A 20 -12.71 -0.89 -8.32
N GLY A 21 -11.82 0.02 -8.70
CA GLY A 21 -11.82 1.41 -8.23
C GLY A 21 -11.21 1.60 -6.83
N HIS A 22 -10.63 0.57 -6.21
CA HIS A 22 -9.90 0.72 -4.96
C HIS A 22 -8.57 1.42 -5.20
N LYS A 23 -8.21 2.34 -4.30
CA LYS A 23 -6.98 3.13 -4.35
C LYS A 23 -6.23 3.04 -3.03
N VAL A 24 -4.91 2.93 -3.10
CA VAL A 24 -4.01 2.91 -1.95
C VAL A 24 -2.80 3.77 -2.25
N LEU A 25 -2.42 4.64 -1.31
CA LEU A 25 -1.17 5.40 -1.41
C LEU A 25 -0.02 4.59 -0.82
N LEU A 26 1.02 4.41 -1.63
CA LEU A 26 2.30 3.84 -1.24
C LEU A 26 3.33 4.95 -1.14
N ASP A 27 4.00 5.04 0.01
CA ASP A 27 4.95 6.10 0.26
C ASP A 27 6.19 5.58 0.98
N ARG A 28 7.32 6.22 0.72
CA ARG A 28 8.57 5.95 1.42
C ARG A 28 8.97 7.22 2.15
N LYS A 29 9.38 7.09 3.41
CA LYS A 29 10.04 8.20 4.10
C LYS A 29 11.31 8.60 3.33
N TYR A 30 11.22 9.71 2.59
CA TYR A 30 12.28 10.18 1.70
C TYR A 30 13.40 10.89 2.46
N SER A 31 13.03 11.68 3.48
CA SER A 31 13.96 12.43 4.34
C SER A 31 13.39 12.55 5.76
N PRO A 32 14.18 12.98 6.77
CA PRO A 32 13.71 13.14 8.15
C PRO A 32 12.48 14.04 8.27
N ASP A 33 12.45 15.14 7.51
CA ASP A 33 11.40 16.16 7.52
C ASP A 33 10.28 15.91 6.49
N TYR A 34 10.33 14.77 5.78
CA TYR A 34 9.32 14.42 4.80
C TYR A 34 8.03 13.96 5.48
N ASN A 35 6.92 14.61 5.13
CA ASN A 35 5.59 14.20 5.57
C ASN A 35 5.11 12.99 4.76
N VAL A 36 5.04 11.83 5.41
CA VAL A 36 4.60 10.57 4.81
C VAL A 36 3.07 10.59 4.62
N GLN A 37 2.60 10.25 3.43
CA GLN A 37 1.20 10.33 3.01
C GLN A 37 0.54 8.96 2.77
N GLY A 38 1.31 7.88 2.85
CA GLY A 38 0.84 6.52 2.55
C GLY A 38 1.57 5.46 3.35
N ALA A 39 1.14 4.21 3.19
CA ALA A 39 1.82 3.07 3.80
C ALA A 39 3.12 2.77 3.06
N SER A 40 4.15 2.32 3.77
CA SER A 40 5.33 1.79 3.10
C SER A 40 5.02 0.49 2.37
N PRO A 41 5.75 0.17 1.29
CA PRO A 41 5.56 -1.09 0.57
C PRO A 41 5.63 -2.34 1.46
N MET A 42 6.49 -2.31 2.48
CA MET A 42 6.63 -3.42 3.44
C MET A 42 5.45 -3.50 4.41
N GLU A 43 4.91 -2.36 4.85
CA GLU A 43 3.69 -2.35 5.67
C GLU A 43 2.49 -2.88 4.88
N LEU A 44 2.35 -2.48 3.61
CA LEU A 44 1.28 -2.99 2.76
C LEU A 44 1.38 -4.51 2.58
N LEU A 45 2.59 -5.03 2.37
CA LEU A 45 2.84 -6.47 2.29
C LEU A 45 2.47 -7.18 3.60
N LEU A 46 2.91 -6.63 4.74
CA LEU A 46 2.62 -7.19 6.06
C LEU A 46 1.12 -7.18 6.36
N MET A 47 0.41 -6.10 6.02
CA MET A 47 -1.04 -6.02 6.14
C MET A 47 -1.72 -7.11 5.30
N GLY A 48 -1.27 -7.33 4.06
CA GLY A 48 -1.80 -8.39 3.20
C GLY A 48 -1.65 -9.78 3.82
N VAL A 49 -0.46 -10.11 4.35
CA VAL A 49 -0.22 -11.40 5.02
C VAL A 49 -1.04 -11.52 6.30
N LEU A 50 -1.09 -10.47 7.13
CA LEU A 50 -1.87 -10.45 8.37
C LEU A 50 -3.35 -10.67 8.12
N VAL A 51 -3.93 -10.02 7.11
CA VAL A 51 -5.35 -10.21 6.74
C VAL A 51 -5.63 -11.67 6.39
N VAL A 52 -4.75 -12.33 5.65
CA VAL A 52 -4.92 -13.76 5.32
C VAL A 52 -4.91 -14.62 6.57
N VAL A 53 -3.95 -14.41 7.49
CA VAL A 53 -3.85 -15.17 8.74
C VAL A 53 -5.08 -14.94 9.62
N VAL A 54 -5.52 -13.69 9.75
CA VAL A 54 -6.71 -13.32 10.52
C VAL A 54 -7.94 -14.03 9.95
N LEU A 55 -8.17 -13.96 8.64
CA LEU A 55 -9.31 -14.63 8.01
C LEU A 55 -9.30 -16.15 8.22
N MET A 56 -8.14 -16.79 8.22
CA MET A 56 -8.04 -18.23 8.53
C MET A 56 -8.44 -18.56 9.96
N LEU A 57 -8.08 -17.71 10.93
CA LEU A 57 -8.40 -17.93 12.35
C LEU A 57 -9.90 -17.74 12.67
N TYR A 58 -10.62 -16.93 11.89
CA TYR A 58 -12.05 -16.68 12.07
C TYR A 58 -12.96 -17.62 11.27
N GLN A 59 -12.41 -18.54 10.49
CA GLN A 59 -13.19 -19.53 9.72
C GLN A 59 -13.30 -20.90 10.41
N TYR A 60 -12.90 -20.99 11.68
CA TYR A 60 -13.07 -22.12 12.60
C TYR A 60 -13.63 -21.63 13.94
#